data_AF-A0A839UW54-F1
#
_entry.id   AF-A0A839UW54-F1
#
_cell.length_a   1.000
_cell.length_b   1.000
_cell.length_c   1.000
_cell.angle_alpha   90.00
_cell.angle_beta   90.00
_cell.angle_gamma   90.00
#
_symmetry.space_group_name_H-M   'P 1'
#
loop_
_entity.id
_entity.type
_entity.pdbx_description
1 polymer ?
#
loop_
_entity_poly.entity_id
_entity_poly.type
_entity_poly.pdbx_seq_one_letter_code
_entity_poly.pdbx_strand_id
1 'polypeptide(L)'
;MTEAVTPQTDAAAEKPQLTINIPEVVNLACNILHGGFLAKGDEHGKKLFKQLKDEEKLAAGSMTVGEQVTIKLTISLDRKEFRGQLGFPVFKASLQAMLQNLGQALQARQDLNFLTGDNGNILVHKPGVIEKGGDYNVLVLVLAPSQNKEMNLCLTFLDPDQYEPLRKAKEKKSTASDK
;
A
#
# COMPACT_ATOMS: atom_id res chain seq x y z
N MET A 1 24.39 13.05 -57.90
CA MET A 1 23.18 13.84 -57.61
C MET A 1 22.55 13.23 -56.38
N THR A 2 22.43 14.05 -55.35
CA THR A 2 22.10 13.74 -53.96
C THR A 2 20.58 13.60 -53.78
N GLU A 3 20.11 12.48 -53.24
CA GLU A 3 18.75 12.36 -52.72
C GLU A 3 18.77 12.44 -51.19
N ALA A 4 17.85 13.25 -50.69
CA ALA A 4 17.86 13.84 -49.36
C ALA A 4 17.43 12.86 -48.27
N VAL A 5 18.23 12.77 -47.21
CA VAL A 5 17.79 12.24 -45.92
C VAL A 5 17.04 13.36 -45.19
N THR A 6 15.74 13.18 -45.00
CA THR A 6 14.96 13.96 -44.04
C THR A 6 15.15 13.32 -42.66
N PRO A 7 15.62 14.05 -41.63
CA PRO A 7 15.48 13.58 -40.26
C PRO A 7 14.05 13.86 -39.80
N GLN A 8 13.29 12.81 -39.49
CA GLN A 8 12.06 12.92 -38.72
C GLN A 8 12.45 13.29 -37.28
N THR A 9 12.01 14.48 -36.87
CA THR A 9 12.05 14.96 -35.49
C THR A 9 11.15 14.07 -34.63
N ASP A 10 11.77 13.22 -33.82
CA ASP A 10 11.11 12.51 -32.73
C ASP A 10 10.81 13.53 -31.62
N ALA A 11 9.60 14.10 -31.64
CA ALA A 11 9.10 14.89 -30.53
C ALA A 11 8.74 13.94 -29.40
N ALA A 12 9.74 13.53 -28.63
CA ALA A 12 9.55 12.86 -27.35
C ALA A 12 8.72 13.80 -26.47
N ALA A 13 7.43 13.48 -26.30
CA ALA A 13 6.58 14.13 -25.33
C ALA A 13 7.22 13.96 -23.96
N GLU A 14 7.79 15.05 -23.43
CA GLU A 14 8.25 15.14 -22.05
C GLU A 14 7.05 14.84 -21.14
N LYS A 15 6.99 13.60 -20.65
CA LYS A 15 6.05 13.21 -19.60
C LYS A 15 6.33 14.15 -18.42
N PRO A 16 5.35 14.93 -17.92
CA PRO A 16 5.57 15.72 -16.72
C PRO A 16 5.98 14.75 -15.61
N GLN A 17 7.25 14.83 -15.22
CA GLN A 17 7.80 14.03 -14.14
C GLN A 17 7.18 14.58 -12.86
N LEU A 18 5.99 14.07 -12.50
CA LEU A 18 5.38 14.30 -11.20
C LEU A 18 6.38 13.83 -10.15
N THR A 19 7.05 14.78 -9.49
CA THR A 19 7.88 14.51 -8.33
C THR A 19 6.95 14.18 -7.16
N ILE A 20 6.57 12.91 -7.04
CA ILE A 20 5.70 12.44 -5.98
C ILE A 20 6.52 12.24 -4.71
N ASN A 21 6.19 12.96 -3.64
CA ASN A 21 6.78 12.76 -2.32
C ASN A 21 6.18 11.50 -1.67
N ILE A 22 6.91 10.38 -1.71
CA ILE A 22 6.43 9.08 -1.23
C ILE A 22 5.98 9.11 0.24
N PRO A 23 6.76 9.66 1.19
CA PRO A 23 6.29 9.87 2.57
C PRO A 23 4.92 10.56 2.70
N GLU A 24 4.66 11.60 1.91
CA GLU A 24 3.37 12.31 1.94
C GLU A 24 2.23 11.44 1.41
N VAL A 25 2.48 10.70 0.32
CA VAL A 25 1.50 9.73 -0.21
C VAL A 25 1.20 8.64 0.79
N VAL A 26 2.23 8.09 1.46
CA VAL A 26 2.07 7.05 2.47
C VAL A 26 1.29 7.58 3.67
N ASN A 27 1.59 8.80 4.13
CA ASN A 27 0.84 9.44 5.21
C ASN A 27 -0.64 9.64 4.83
N LEU A 28 -0.92 10.10 3.62
CA LEU A 28 -2.29 10.24 3.12
C LEU A 28 -3.00 8.87 3.04
N ALA A 29 -2.32 7.86 2.50
CA ALA A 29 -2.85 6.50 2.44
C ALA A 29 -3.20 5.97 3.83
N CYS A 30 -2.34 6.21 4.83
CA CYS A 30 -2.61 5.84 6.22
C CYS A 30 -3.89 6.50 6.75
N ASN A 31 -4.06 7.81 6.50
CA ASN A 31 -5.23 8.56 6.95
C ASN A 31 -6.52 8.08 6.28
N ILE A 32 -6.48 7.82 4.97
CA ILE A 32 -7.61 7.29 4.20
C ILE A 32 -8.02 5.90 4.73
N LEU A 33 -7.05 5.00 4.87
CA LEU A 33 -7.28 3.64 5.33
C LEU A 33 -7.80 3.61 6.78
N HIS A 34 -7.19 4.40 7.67
CA HIS A 34 -7.65 4.54 9.05
C HIS A 34 -9.07 5.12 9.10
N GLY A 35 -9.32 6.22 8.39
CA GLY A 35 -10.63 6.88 8.35
C GLY A 35 -11.75 6.02 7.76
N GLY A 36 -11.42 5.20 6.76
CA GLY A 36 -12.36 4.31 6.08
C GLY A 36 -12.67 3.05 6.86
N PHE A 37 -11.66 2.34 7.36
CA PHE A 37 -11.86 1.00 7.94
C PHE A 37 -11.87 0.96 9.46
N LEU A 38 -11.32 1.97 10.16
CA LEU A 38 -11.08 1.93 11.61
C LEU A 38 -11.81 3.02 12.39
N ALA A 39 -11.77 4.28 11.93
CA ALA A 39 -12.24 5.42 12.71
C ALA A 39 -13.76 5.50 12.89
N LYS A 40 -14.53 4.96 11.94
CA LYS A 40 -16.01 5.04 11.90
C LYS A 40 -16.72 3.87 12.58
N GLY A 41 -15.98 3.00 13.27
CA GLY A 41 -16.51 1.83 13.96
C GLY A 41 -16.62 0.58 13.08
N ASP A 42 -16.81 -0.57 13.74
CA ASP A 42 -16.68 -1.89 13.13
C ASP A 42 -17.77 -2.19 12.09
N GLU A 43 -18.99 -1.71 12.30
CA GLU A 43 -20.08 -1.93 11.34
C GLU A 43 -19.76 -1.29 9.99
N HIS A 44 -19.30 -0.03 10.02
CA HIS A 44 -18.90 0.70 8.82
C HIS A 44 -17.70 0.03 8.14
N GLY A 45 -16.64 -0.26 8.88
CA GLY A 45 -15.45 -0.91 8.33
C GLY A 45 -15.75 -2.28 7.72
N LYS A 46 -16.66 -3.05 8.34
CA LYS A 46 -17.09 -4.37 7.86
C LYS A 46 -17.90 -4.27 6.58
N LYS A 47 -18.73 -3.23 6.42
CA LYS A 47 -19.42 -2.94 5.15
C LYS A 47 -18.42 -2.58 4.05
N LEU A 48 -17.49 -1.67 4.34
CA LEU A 48 -16.47 -1.24 3.38
C LEU A 48 -15.54 -2.38 2.97
N PHE A 49 -15.19 -3.25 3.91
CA PHE A 49 -14.38 -4.45 3.63
C PHE A 49 -15.12 -5.46 2.73
N LYS A 50 -16.44 -5.60 2.87
CA LYS A 50 -17.22 -6.43 1.93
C LYS A 50 -17.14 -5.83 0.52
N GLN A 51 -17.37 -4.53 0.38
CA GLN A 51 -17.22 -3.84 -0.91
C GLN A 51 -15.82 -4.02 -1.50
N LEU A 52 -14.78 -3.86 -0.69
CA LEU A 52 -13.39 -4.08 -1.11
C LEU A 52 -13.11 -5.53 -1.58
N LYS A 53 -13.86 -6.52 -1.08
CA LYS A 53 -13.71 -7.92 -1.52
C LYS A 53 -14.43 -8.23 -2.82
N ASP A 54 -15.48 -7.47 -3.12
CA ASP A 54 -16.40 -7.69 -4.24
C ASP A 54 -16.01 -6.81 -5.45
N GLU A 55 -15.43 -5.65 -5.19
CA GLU A 55 -14.94 -4.70 -6.20
C GLU A 55 -13.45 -4.89 -6.48
N GLU A 56 -13.03 -4.70 -7.73
CA GLU A 56 -11.60 -4.70 -8.09
C GLU A 56 -10.87 -3.49 -7.50
N LYS A 57 -11.53 -2.32 -7.50
CA LYS A 57 -11.01 -1.05 -6.99
C LYS A 57 -12.12 -0.22 -6.35
N LEU A 58 -11.97 0.08 -5.07
CA LEU A 58 -12.85 0.93 -4.29
C LEU A 58 -12.39 2.39 -4.35
N ALA A 59 -13.29 3.33 -4.65
CA ALA A 59 -12.95 4.75 -4.65
C ALA A 59 -12.61 5.28 -3.24
N ALA A 60 -11.49 6.00 -3.12
CA ALA A 60 -10.92 6.39 -1.82
C ALA A 60 -10.78 7.91 -1.64
N GLY A 61 -10.84 8.67 -2.74
CA GLY A 61 -10.77 10.13 -2.74
C GLY A 61 -9.87 10.64 -3.85
N SER A 62 -9.22 11.78 -3.61
CA SER A 62 -8.22 12.33 -4.52
C SER A 62 -7.16 13.10 -3.74
N MET A 63 -5.99 13.28 -4.34
CA MET A 63 -4.93 14.13 -3.82
C MET A 63 -4.45 15.12 -4.87
N THR A 64 -4.09 16.32 -4.46
CA THR A 64 -3.48 17.31 -5.36
C THR A 64 -1.97 17.26 -5.20
N VAL A 65 -1.26 17.13 -6.32
CA VAL A 65 0.20 17.18 -6.40
C VAL A 65 0.60 18.46 -7.13
N GLY A 66 1.44 19.27 -6.50
CA GLY A 66 1.78 20.61 -6.98
C GLY A 66 0.56 21.55 -7.00
N GLU A 67 0.55 22.52 -7.91
CA GLU A 67 -0.49 23.55 -7.94
C GLU A 67 -1.81 23.10 -8.60
N GLN A 68 -1.81 22.06 -9.46
CA GLN A 68 -3.00 21.77 -10.29
C GLN A 68 -3.25 20.29 -10.65
N VAL A 69 -2.40 19.34 -10.26
CA VAL A 69 -2.60 17.93 -10.66
C VAL A 69 -3.40 17.17 -9.61
N THR A 70 -4.68 16.96 -9.87
CA THR A 70 -5.52 16.07 -9.06
C THR A 70 -5.36 14.62 -9.50
N ILE A 71 -4.89 13.77 -8.58
CA ILE A 71 -4.77 12.33 -8.73
C ILE A 71 -5.95 11.67 -7.99
N LYS A 72 -6.72 10.83 -8.68
CA LYS A 72 -7.78 10.04 -8.04
C LYS A 72 -7.16 8.85 -7.31
N LEU A 73 -7.65 8.60 -6.11
CA LEU A 73 -7.20 7.50 -5.26
C LEU A 73 -8.23 6.39 -5.24
N THR A 74 -7.75 5.16 -5.44
CA THR A 74 -8.53 3.93 -5.29
C THR A 74 -7.83 3.00 -4.30
N ILE A 75 -8.55 2.03 -3.75
CA ILE A 75 -8.02 0.99 -2.88
C ILE A 75 -8.39 -0.36 -3.48
N SER A 76 -7.44 -1.29 -3.51
CA SER A 76 -7.67 -2.69 -3.88
C SER A 76 -7.09 -3.63 -2.84
N LEU A 77 -7.47 -4.90 -2.93
CA LEU A 77 -7.00 -5.95 -2.03
C LEU A 77 -6.48 -7.15 -2.84
N ASP A 78 -5.16 -7.36 -2.82
CA ASP A 78 -4.57 -8.60 -3.31
C ASP A 78 -4.41 -9.57 -2.14
N ARG A 79 -5.09 -10.72 -2.25
CA ARG A 79 -5.17 -11.75 -1.21
C ARG A 79 -4.58 -13.09 -1.66
N LYS A 80 -3.77 -13.11 -2.72
CA LYS A 80 -3.22 -14.36 -3.30
C LYS A 80 -2.44 -15.20 -2.29
N GLU A 81 -1.62 -14.55 -1.48
CA GLU A 81 -0.76 -15.22 -0.48
C GLU A 81 -1.40 -15.30 0.91
N PHE A 82 -2.68 -14.92 1.05
CA PHE A 82 -3.37 -14.98 2.32
C PHE A 82 -3.67 -16.44 2.72
N ARG A 83 -3.29 -16.82 3.94
CA ARG A 83 -3.54 -18.14 4.54
C ARG A 83 -4.75 -18.10 5.47
N GLY A 84 -5.67 -19.06 5.28
CA GLY A 84 -6.88 -19.22 6.09
C GLY A 84 -8.13 -18.51 5.56
N GLN A 85 -9.08 -18.19 6.45
CA GLN A 85 -10.33 -17.49 6.09
C GLN A 85 -10.22 -15.96 6.30
N LEU A 86 -10.28 -15.19 5.21
CA LEU A 86 -10.18 -13.73 5.26
C LEU A 86 -11.52 -13.08 5.65
N GLY A 87 -11.73 -12.94 6.96
CA GLY A 87 -12.83 -12.19 7.56
C GLY A 87 -12.40 -10.79 8.03
N PHE A 88 -13.38 -9.90 8.24
CA PHE A 88 -13.13 -8.52 8.69
C PHE A 88 -12.25 -8.42 9.95
N PRO A 89 -12.41 -9.26 11.00
CA PRO A 89 -11.55 -9.17 12.18
C PRO A 89 -10.06 -9.42 11.85
N VAL A 90 -9.78 -10.33 10.92
CA VAL A 90 -8.41 -10.66 10.50
C VAL A 90 -7.84 -9.52 9.68
N PHE A 91 -8.59 -9.06 8.67
CA PHE A 91 -8.23 -7.90 7.86
C PHE A 91 -7.96 -6.66 8.71
N LYS A 92 -8.87 -6.34 9.65
CA LYS A 92 -8.74 -5.20 10.55
C LYS A 92 -7.46 -5.29 11.37
N ALA A 93 -7.15 -6.45 11.94
CA ALA A 93 -5.93 -6.67 12.70
C ALA A 93 -4.67 -6.49 11.83
N SER A 94 -4.65 -7.06 10.61
CA SER A 94 -3.54 -6.87 9.66
C SER A 94 -3.34 -5.39 9.31
N LEU A 95 -4.44 -4.70 9.00
CA LEU A 95 -4.45 -3.29 8.63
C LEU A 95 -3.95 -2.42 9.79
N GLN A 96 -4.44 -2.66 11.01
CA GLN A 96 -3.99 -1.95 12.22
C GLN A 96 -2.49 -2.14 12.45
N ALA A 97 -1.99 -3.38 12.34
CA ALA A 97 -0.57 -3.66 12.50
C ALA A 97 0.29 -2.94 11.44
N MET A 98 -0.18 -2.91 10.17
CA MET A 98 0.51 -2.22 9.08
C MET A 98 0.53 -0.71 9.31
N LEU A 99 -0.62 -0.11 9.62
CA LEU A 99 -0.74 1.32 9.88
C LEU A 99 0.08 1.77 11.09
N GLN A 100 0.16 0.95 12.14
CA GLN A 100 1.02 1.22 13.29
C GLN A 100 2.49 1.29 12.88
N ASN A 101 2.96 0.32 12.09
CA ASN A 101 4.36 0.29 11.64
C ASN A 101 4.70 1.44 10.68
N LEU A 102 3.79 1.77 9.77
CA LEU A 102 3.91 2.93 8.88
C LEU A 102 3.93 4.25 9.67
N GLY A 103 2.98 4.41 10.60
CA GLY A 103 2.87 5.60 11.44
C GLY A 103 4.11 5.83 12.29
N GLN A 104 4.65 4.77 12.91
CA GLN A 104 5.90 4.84 13.67
C GLN A 104 7.08 5.28 12.79
N ALA A 105 7.21 4.70 11.59
CA ALA A 105 8.29 5.08 10.67
C ALA A 105 8.17 6.54 10.21
N LEU A 106 6.95 7.01 9.88
CA LEU A 106 6.69 8.39 9.49
C LEU A 106 6.98 9.37 10.64
N GLN A 107 6.51 9.09 11.86
CA GLN A 107 6.73 9.93 13.03
C GLN A 107 8.21 10.04 13.39
N ALA A 108 8.93 8.92 13.34
CA ALA A 108 10.36 8.87 13.61
C ALA A 108 11.23 9.37 12.43
N ARG A 109 10.62 9.81 11.33
CA ARG A 109 11.30 10.19 10.07
C ARG A 109 12.30 9.13 9.61
N GLN A 110 11.97 7.87 9.87
CA GLN A 110 12.78 6.74 9.44
C GLN A 110 12.61 6.51 7.95
N ASP A 111 13.58 5.83 7.36
CA ASP A 111 13.41 5.31 6.01
C ASP A 111 12.21 4.35 5.98
N LEU A 112 11.29 4.62 5.05
CA LEU A 112 10.14 3.78 4.77
C LEU A 112 10.56 2.47 4.07
N ASN A 113 11.80 2.39 3.60
CA ASN A 113 12.38 1.23 2.91
C ASN A 113 11.48 0.78 1.77
N PHE A 114 11.19 1.67 0.82
CA PHE A 114 10.34 1.32 -0.30
C PHE A 114 11.12 0.63 -1.43
N LEU A 115 10.46 -0.30 -2.11
CA LEU A 115 10.98 -1.01 -3.28
C LEU A 115 10.15 -0.62 -4.49
N THR A 116 10.80 -0.10 -5.54
CA THR A 116 10.14 0.24 -6.80
C THR A 116 10.32 -0.91 -7.78
N GLY A 117 9.22 -1.49 -8.27
CA GLY A 117 9.25 -2.49 -9.32
C GLY A 117 9.35 -1.87 -10.72
N ASP A 118 9.66 -2.70 -11.71
CA ASP A 118 9.83 -2.27 -13.11
C ASP A 118 8.57 -1.64 -13.73
N ASN A 119 7.40 -2.00 -13.19
CA ASN A 119 6.10 -1.43 -13.57
C ASN A 119 5.81 -0.06 -12.92
N GLY A 120 6.72 0.47 -12.11
CA GLY A 120 6.56 1.73 -11.38
C GLY A 120 5.74 1.60 -10.08
N ASN A 121 5.34 0.39 -9.69
CA ASN A 121 4.70 0.17 -8.39
C ASN A 121 5.74 0.29 -7.26
N ILE A 122 5.31 0.88 -6.14
CA ILE A 122 6.17 1.15 -4.99
C ILE A 122 5.62 0.36 -3.81
N LEU A 123 6.33 -0.69 -3.40
CA LEU A 123 6.02 -1.46 -2.20
C LEU A 123 6.66 -0.79 -0.99
N VAL A 124 5.87 -0.49 0.04
CA VAL A 124 6.37 0.10 1.29
C VAL A 124 6.67 -1.02 2.28
N HIS A 125 7.95 -1.25 2.60
CA HIS A 125 8.40 -2.41 3.38
C HIS A 125 8.23 -2.19 4.91
N LYS A 126 7.01 -1.82 5.32
CA LYS A 126 6.57 -1.73 6.71
C LYS A 126 5.32 -2.61 6.91
N PRO A 127 5.48 -3.94 6.88
CA PRO A 127 4.36 -4.86 6.85
C PRO A 127 3.57 -4.88 8.17
N GLY A 128 2.26 -5.09 8.07
CA GLY A 128 1.41 -5.55 9.16
C GLY A 128 1.47 -7.07 9.26
N VAL A 129 2.01 -7.58 10.37
CA VAL A 129 2.18 -9.01 10.59
C VAL A 129 1.21 -9.48 11.68
N ILE A 130 0.40 -10.49 11.36
CA ILE A 130 -0.51 -11.12 12.32
C ILE A 130 -0.39 -12.63 12.27
N GLU A 131 -0.73 -13.26 13.40
CA GLU A 131 -0.91 -14.70 13.52
C GLU A 131 -2.27 -14.95 14.15
N LYS A 132 -3.09 -15.79 13.53
CA LYS A 132 -4.40 -16.15 14.08
C LYS A 132 -4.75 -17.58 13.72
N GLY A 133 -5.00 -18.40 14.74
CA GLY A 133 -5.38 -19.80 14.53
C GLY A 133 -4.30 -20.64 13.85
N GLY A 134 -3.02 -20.27 14.00
CA GLY A 134 -1.89 -20.91 13.32
C GLY A 134 -1.57 -20.34 11.93
N ASP A 135 -2.47 -19.52 11.37
CA ASP A 135 -2.22 -18.85 10.10
C ASP A 135 -1.45 -17.54 10.32
N TYR A 136 -0.24 -17.48 9.78
CA TYR A 136 0.61 -16.30 9.79
C TYR A 136 0.48 -15.55 8.46
N ASN A 137 0.17 -14.27 8.53
CA ASN A 137 -0.15 -13.44 7.37
C ASN A 137 0.58 -12.10 7.42
N VAL A 138 1.04 -11.65 6.26
CA VAL A 138 1.83 -10.42 6.11
C VAL A 138 1.12 -9.49 5.12
N LEU A 139 0.70 -8.32 5.58
CA LEU A 139 0.04 -7.30 4.75
C LEU A 139 1.01 -6.13 4.50
N VAL A 140 1.14 -5.69 3.25
CA VAL A 140 1.90 -4.49 2.88
C VAL A 140 1.04 -3.51 2.08
N LEU A 141 1.48 -2.26 2.04
CA LEU A 141 0.95 -1.24 1.14
C LEU A 141 1.80 -1.18 -0.12
N VAL A 142 1.17 -1.29 -1.28
CA VAL A 142 1.77 -1.04 -2.59
C VAL A 142 1.08 0.17 -3.22
N LEU A 143 1.85 1.19 -3.55
CA LEU A 143 1.39 2.35 -4.31
C LEU A 143 1.55 2.04 -5.80
N ALA A 144 0.44 1.96 -6.52
CA ALA A 144 0.43 1.65 -7.94
C ALA A 144 -0.07 2.88 -8.73
N PRO A 145 0.84 3.78 -9.16
CA PRO A 145 0.48 4.91 -10.01
C PRO A 145 0.08 4.43 -11.40
N SER A 146 -0.86 5.14 -12.02
CA SER A 146 -1.35 4.88 -13.38
C SER A 146 -1.23 6.14 -14.24
N GLN A 147 -1.14 5.95 -15.56
CA GLN A 147 -1.00 7.04 -16.53
C GLN A 147 -2.22 7.99 -16.56
N ASN A 148 -3.38 7.54 -16.06
CA ASN A 148 -4.65 8.29 -16.12
C ASN A 148 -4.88 9.26 -14.95
N LYS A 149 -3.82 9.74 -14.29
CA LYS A 149 -3.91 10.51 -13.03
C LYS A 149 -4.69 9.76 -11.96
N GLU A 150 -4.43 8.46 -11.87
CA GLU A 150 -4.98 7.59 -10.84
C GLU A 150 -3.84 6.94 -10.08
N MET A 151 -4.05 6.72 -8.79
CA MET A 151 -3.16 5.95 -7.96
C MET A 151 -3.99 4.95 -7.16
N ASN A 152 -3.60 3.68 -7.26
CA ASN A 152 -4.21 2.63 -6.48
C ASN A 152 -3.36 2.32 -5.25
N LEU A 153 -4.01 2.35 -4.09
CA LEU A 153 -3.48 1.94 -2.79
C LEU A 153 -3.78 0.45 -2.64
N CYS A 154 -2.90 -0.40 -3.13
CA CYS A 154 -3.09 -1.84 -3.09
C CYS A 154 -2.66 -2.39 -1.73
N LEU A 155 -3.61 -2.98 -1.01
CA LEU A 155 -3.36 -3.77 0.18
C LEU A 155 -3.00 -5.19 -0.28
N THR A 156 -1.74 -5.59 -0.13
CA THR A 156 -1.24 -6.85 -0.69
C THR A 156 -0.80 -7.78 0.42
N PHE A 157 -1.42 -8.97 0.49
CA PHE A 157 -0.88 -10.07 1.28
C PHE A 157 0.29 -10.70 0.54
N LEU A 158 1.44 -10.82 1.21
CA LEU A 158 2.66 -11.44 0.67
C LEU A 158 2.89 -12.81 1.30
N ASP A 159 3.72 -13.61 0.64
CA ASP A 159 4.13 -14.92 1.13
C ASP A 159 4.80 -14.75 2.51
N PRO A 160 4.18 -15.25 3.59
CA PRO A 160 4.72 -15.11 4.93
C PRO A 160 6.09 -15.77 5.12
N ASP A 161 6.45 -16.77 4.32
CA ASP A 161 7.70 -17.50 4.51
C ASP A 161 8.91 -16.63 4.13
N GLN A 162 8.71 -15.60 3.29
CA GLN A 162 9.69 -14.55 3.01
C GLN A 162 9.98 -13.65 4.23
N TYR A 163 9.13 -13.70 5.25
CA TYR A 163 9.18 -12.87 6.45
C TYR A 163 9.43 -13.67 7.73
N GLU A 164 9.93 -14.91 7.62
CA GLU A 164 10.32 -15.75 8.76
C GLU A 164 11.19 -15.03 9.82
N PRO A 165 12.19 -14.19 9.46
CA PRO A 165 12.98 -13.46 10.45
C PRO A 165 12.14 -12.53 11.33
N LEU A 166 11.08 -11.93 10.78
CA LEU A 166 10.16 -11.07 11.54
C LEU A 166 9.27 -11.88 12.49
N ARG A 167 8.86 -13.10 12.11
CA ARG A 167 8.12 -14.02 12.99
C ARG A 167 8.96 -14.33 14.23
N LYS A 168 10.20 -14.76 14.02
CA LYS A 168 11.16 -15.09 15.10
C LYS A 168 11.49 -13.88 15.99
N ALA A 169 11.50 -12.67 15.44
CA ALA A 169 11.75 -11.45 16.21
C ALA A 169 10.55 -11.07 17.12
N LYS A 170 9.31 -11.28 16.66
CA LYS A 170 8.11 -11.09 17.49
C LYS A 170 8.02 -12.11 18.62
N GLU A 171 8.30 -13.40 18.35
CA GLU A 171 8.33 -14.46 19.37
C GLU A 171 9.30 -14.15 20.52
N LYS A 172 10.48 -13.58 20.21
CA LYS A 172 11.48 -13.18 21.21
C LYS A 172 11.05 -11.97 22.06
N LYS A 173 10.25 -11.05 21.53
CA LYS A 173 9.74 -9.91 22.31
C LYS A 173 8.61 -10.30 23.26
N SER A 174 7.74 -11.24 22.85
CA SER A 174 6.64 -11.74 23.69
C SER A 174 7.12 -12.56 24.88
N THR A 175 8.25 -13.25 24.77
CA THR A 175 8.85 -14.05 25.85
C THR A 175 9.72 -13.23 26.82
N ALA A 176 10.11 -12.01 26.44
CA ALA A 176 10.93 -11.12 27.27
C ALA A 176 10.11 -10.20 28.19
N SER A 177 8.78 -10.14 28.06
CA SER A 177 7.92 -9.28 28.86
C SER A 177 7.25 -9.99 30.05
N ASP A 178 7.57 -11.27 30.28
CA ASP A 178 7.04 -12.12 31.36
C ASP A 178 8.13 -12.51 32.39
N LYS A 179 9.18 -11.68 32.52
CA LYS A 179 10.27 -11.92 33.48
C LYS A 179 10.68 -10.63 34.16
#